data_AF-A0A1Z3HTE2-F1
#
_entry.id   AF-A0A1Z3HTE2-F1
#
_cell.length_a   1.000
_cell.length_b   1.000
_cell.length_c   1.000
_cell.angle_alpha   90.00
_cell.angle_beta   90.00
_cell.angle_gamma   90.00
#
_symmetry.space_group_name_H-M   'P 1'
#
loop_
_entity.id
_entity.type
_entity.pdbx_description
1 polymer ?
#
loop_
_entity_poly.entity_id
_entity_poly.type
_entity_poly.pdbx_seq_one_letter_code
_entity_poly.pdbx_strand_id
1 'polypeptide(L)' 'MRPLTWGNAENTDAIEAYWQAYRAALPEAVPPEPYLVDRFGDTPALADTLGQLVLAGTKTATCLALWE' A
#
# COMPACT_ATOMS: atom_id res chain seq x y z
N MET A 1 -19.46 -6.10 -8.04
CA MET A 1 -18.33 -6.13 -7.08
C MET A 1 -18.15 -4.71 -6.55
N ARG A 2 -18.47 -4.45 -5.28
CA ARG A 2 -18.19 -3.12 -4.66
C ARG A 2 -16.74 -3.14 -4.16
N PRO A 3 -15.92 -2.12 -4.42
CA PRO A 3 -14.61 -2.03 -3.81
C PRO A 3 -14.77 -1.96 -2.29
N LEU A 4 -13.91 -2.66 -1.56
CA LEU A 4 -13.77 -2.50 -0.12
C LEU A 4 -13.19 -1.10 0.11
N THR A 5 -14.04 -0.11 0.39
CA THR A 5 -13.59 1.23 0.77
C THR A 5 -13.07 1.19 2.21
N TRP A 6 -11.81 0.79 2.39
CA TRP A 6 -11.08 1.03 3.63
C TRP A 6 -10.36 2.38 3.51
N GLY A 7 -10.86 3.37 4.26
CA GLY A 7 -10.35 4.74 4.30
C GLY A 7 -11.51 5.73 4.43
N ASN A 8 -11.47 6.60 5.44
CA ASN A 8 -12.28 7.82 5.43
C ASN A 8 -11.83 8.67 4.23
N ALA A 9 -12.73 9.47 3.63
CA ALA A 9 -12.44 10.29 2.45
C ALA A 9 -11.16 11.15 2.57
N GLU A 10 -10.83 11.58 3.79
CA GLU A 10 -9.61 12.33 4.13
C GLU A 10 -8.31 11.60 3.83
N ASN A 11 -8.30 10.25 3.87
CA ASN A 11 -7.09 9.47 3.60
C ASN A 11 -6.81 9.36 2.09
N THR A 12 -7.85 9.42 1.25
CA THR A 12 -7.71 9.24 -0.20
C THR A 12 -6.92 10.37 -0.86
N ASP A 13 -7.14 11.62 -0.43
CA ASP A 13 -6.42 12.78 -0.99
C ASP A 13 -4.93 12.76 -0.64
N ALA A 14 -4.59 12.40 0.60
CA ALA A 14 -3.20 12.27 1.04
C ALA A 14 -2.47 11.13 0.33
N ILE A 15 -3.15 10.00 0.12
CA ILE A 15 -2.65 8.87 -0.66
C ILE A 15 -2.37 9.29 -2.10
N GLU A 16 -3.32 9.97 -2.74
CA GLU A 16 -3.19 10.39 -4.13
C GLU A 16 -2.05 11.41 -4.29
N ALA A 17 -1.97 12.39 -3.39
CA ALA A 17 -0.87 13.35 -3.38
C ALA A 17 0.50 12.67 -3.22
N TYR A 18 0.61 11.70 -2.31
CA TYR A 18 1.83 10.90 -2.13
C TYR A 18 2.19 10.11 -3.40
N TRP A 19 1.20 9.46 -4.03
CA TRP A 19 1.41 8.70 -5.25
C TRP A 19 1.90 9.59 -6.40
N GLN A 20 1.25 10.74 -6.62
CA GLN A 20 1.68 11.67 -7.67
C GLN A 20 3.08 12.23 -7.42
N ALA A 21 3.45 12.51 -6.16
CA ALA A 21 4.80 12.92 -5.80
C ALA A 21 5.83 11.84 -6.12
N TYR A 22 5.54 10.57 -5.80
CA TYR A 22 6.40 9.44 -6.15
C TYR A 22 6.59 9.31 -7.68
N ARG A 23 5.50 9.42 -8.45
CA ARG A 23 5.56 9.34 -9.91
C ARG A 23 6.38 10.45 -10.54
N ALA A 24 6.25 11.68 -10.02
CA ALA A 24 7.03 12.81 -10.48
C ALA A 24 8.53 12.64 -10.16
N ALA A 25 8.86 12.03 -9.04
CA ALA A 25 10.24 11.80 -8.62
C ALA A 25 10.94 10.68 -9.40
N LEU A 26 10.21 9.65 -9.86
CA LEU A 26 10.78 8.48 -10.55
C LEU A 26 9.95 8.06 -11.79
N PRO A 27 9.96 8.84 -12.88
CA PRO A 27 9.06 8.62 -14.03
C PRO A 27 9.23 7.26 -14.71
N GLU A 28 10.46 6.72 -14.74
CA GLU A 28 10.77 5.44 -15.41
C GLU A 28 10.47 4.21 -14.54
N ALA A 29 10.29 4.39 -13.22
CA ALA A 29 10.10 3.28 -12.27
C ALA A 29 8.62 2.93 -12.06
N VAL A 30 7.69 3.70 -12.65
CA VAL A 30 6.27 3.58 -12.39
C VAL A 30 5.63 2.67 -13.44
N PRO A 31 5.03 1.55 -13.04
CA PRO A 31 4.28 0.69 -13.95
C PRO A 31 3.04 1.42 -14.50
N PRO A 32 2.57 1.07 -15.71
CA PRO A 32 1.32 1.61 -16.25
C PRO A 32 0.06 1.13 -15.50
N GLU A 33 0.17 0.08 -14.69
CA GLU A 33 -0.93 -0.49 -13.92
C GLU A 33 -1.38 0.42 -12.77
N PRO A 34 -2.67 0.35 -12.37
CA PRO A 34 -3.17 1.05 -11.18
C PRO A 34 -2.44 0.62 -9.91
N TYR A 35 -2.23 1.55 -8.99
CA TYR A 35 -1.71 1.22 -7.66
C TYR A 35 -2.80 0.62 -6.77
N LEU A 36 -2.39 -0.24 -5.85
CA LEU A 36 -3.23 -0.76 -4.77
C LEU A 36 -2.76 -0.14 -3.45
N VAL A 37 -3.72 0.25 -2.62
CA VAL A 37 -3.47 0.62 -1.22
C VAL A 37 -3.98 -0.50 -0.35
N ASP A 38 -3.10 -1.09 0.44
CA ASP A 38 -3.44 -2.13 1.40
C ASP A 38 -2.50 -2.07 2.61
N ARG A 39 -2.86 -2.79 3.67
CA ARG A 39 -2.05 -2.98 4.86
C ARG A 39 -1.57 -4.43 4.96
N PHE A 40 -0.44 -4.64 5.63
CA PHE A 40 -0.04 -5.99 6.01
C PHE A 40 -0.78 -6.43 7.28
N GLY A 41 -1.19 -7.69 7.35
CA GLY A 41 -1.83 -8.24 8.53
C GLY A 41 -3.28 -7.78 8.74
N ASP A 42 -3.92 -8.38 9.74
CA ASP A 42 -5.35 -8.26 10.01
C ASP A 42 -5.68 -7.25 11.12
N THR A 43 -4.69 -6.84 11.92
CA THR A 43 -4.84 -5.88 13.02
C THR A 43 -3.98 -4.62 12.81
N PRO A 44 -4.38 -3.44 13.33
CA PRO A 44 -3.59 -2.22 13.21
C PRO A 44 -2.16 -2.34 13.77
N ALA A 45 -2.01 -2.96 14.95
CA ALA A 45 -0.69 -3.14 15.57
C ALA A 45 0.24 -4.04 14.74
N LEU A 46 -0.34 -5.07 14.09
CA LEU A 46 0.42 -5.94 13.19
C LEU A 46 0.79 -5.20 11.90
N ALA A 47 -0.10 -4.36 11.37
CA ALA A 47 0.17 -3.53 10.21
C ALA A 47 1.34 -2.56 10.45
N ASP A 48 1.37 -1.89 11.60
CA ASP A 48 2.48 -1.01 11.98
C ASP A 48 3.79 -1.79 12.09
N THR A 49 3.77 -2.92 12.78
CA THR A 49 4.97 -3.76 12.99
C THR A 49 5.53 -4.26 11.66
N LEU A 50 4.68 -4.82 10.78
CA LEU A 50 5.11 -5.34 9.49
C LEU A 50 5.51 -4.21 8.54
N GLY A 51 4.84 -3.06 8.58
CA GLY A 51 5.19 -1.87 7.81
C GLY A 51 6.60 -1.36 8.15
N GLN A 52 6.95 -1.31 9.43
CA GLN A 52 8.30 -0.91 9.85
C GLN A 52 9.38 -1.85 9.32
N LEU A 53 9.12 -3.16 9.26
CA LEU A 53 10.07 -4.12 8.68
C LEU A 53 10.26 -3.92 7.17
N VAL A 54 9.22 -3.49 6.45
CA VAL A 54 9.33 -3.14 5.02
C VAL A 54 10.16 -1.87 4.85
N LEU A 55 9.88 -0.83 5.63
CA LEU A 55 10.65 0.43 5.60
C LEU A 55 12.13 0.22 5.97
N ALA A 56 12.42 -0.69 6.90
CA ALA A 56 13.77 -1.07 7.28
C ALA A 56 14.46 -2.00 6.25
N GLY A 57 13.79 -2.37 5.15
CA GLY A 57 14.33 -3.29 4.14
C GLY A 57 14.50 -4.73 4.62
N THR A 58 13.93 -5.10 5.77
CA THR A 58 14.07 -6.44 6.37
C THR A 58 13.02 -7.40 5.83
N LYS A 59 11.77 -6.94 5.67
CA LYS A 59 10.68 -7.72 5.07
C LYS A 59 10.62 -7.42 3.58
N THR A 60 11.13 -8.35 2.76
CA THR A 60 11.17 -8.24 1.29
C THR A 60 10.24 -9.22 0.57
N ALA A 61 9.44 -9.99 1.31
CA ALA A 61 8.48 -10.96 0.76
C ALA A 61 7.14 -10.92 1.51
N THR A 62 6.06 -11.29 0.82
CA THR A 62 4.72 -11.48 1.38
C THR A 62 4.03 -12.67 0.72
N CYS A 63 3.02 -13.24 1.37
CA CYS A 63 2.16 -14.28 0.81
C CYS A 63 0.70 -13.98 1.13
N LEU A 64 -0.18 -14.52 0.30
CA LEU A 64 -1.62 -14.49 0.48
C LEU A 64 -2.13 -15.93 0.35
N ALA A 65 -3.32 -16.21 0.87
CA ALA A 65 -3.97 -17.48 0.60
C ALA A 65 -4.19 -17.63 -0.92
N LEU A 66 -3.82 -18.78 -1.48
CA LEU A 66 -4.02 -19.05 -2.91
C LEU A 66 -5.50 -19.36 -3.23
N TRP A 67 -6.24 -19.83 -2.24
CA TRP A 67 -7.64 -20.24 -2.36
C TRP A 67 -8.47 -19.54 -1.30
N GLU A 68 -9.42 -18.72 -1.75
CA GLU A 68 -10.59 -18.21 -1.03
C GLU A 68 -11.76 -18.03 -2.00
#